data_AF-A0A932QMU7-F1
#
_entry.id   AF-A0A932QMU7-F1
#
_cell.length_a   1.000
_cell.length_b   1.000
_cell.length_c   1.000
_cell.angle_alpha   90.00
_cell.angle_beta   90.00
_cell.angle_gamma   90.00
#
_symmetry.space_group_name_H-M   'P 1'
#
loop_
_entity.id
_entity.type
_entity.pdbx_description
1 polymer ?
#
loop_
_entity_poly.entity_id
_entity_poly.type
_entity_poly.pdbx_seq_one_letter_code
_entity_poly.pdbx_strand_id
1 'polypeptide(L)'
;MRNFFDSFLWAFLILFSVPTLLIVASWNSLPGDSLFPLKLGLEQSLAFIVSPSYAASGQLQIKYTERRFADAQRSLAERHSVAGLRFLEQQVVTTKTTIERASDTKMKTQFVETYIQTLQDVSAALEQQKQTVTSVGTQVPPQSPPVGEIMTVVNPMPTTPAKVMANKLLENTPSPTLVIATPTPIAKAQVLTTAPVSPQVAFVALQIAATQKTIEQTIKELKEDEEKNEKEVKREIKEPRNEQEKSDTERRK
;
A
#
# COMPACT_ATOMS: atom_id res chain seq x y z
N MET A 1 32.52 39.87 -2.11
CA MET A 1 31.51 38.97 -2.70
C MET A 1 31.38 37.63 -1.97
N ARG A 2 32.47 37.03 -1.46
CA ARG A 2 32.45 35.74 -0.76
C ARG A 2 31.44 35.66 0.41
N ASN A 3 31.40 36.67 1.28
CA ASN A 3 30.48 36.72 2.42
C ASN A 3 28.99 36.77 2.01
N PHE A 4 28.65 37.40 0.89
CA PHE A 4 27.27 37.47 0.40
C PHE A 4 26.81 36.10 -0.14
N PHE A 5 27.70 35.40 -0.84
CA PHE A 5 27.43 34.06 -1.34
C PHE A 5 27.30 33.05 -0.17
N ASP A 6 28.14 33.17 0.85
CA ASP A 6 28.05 32.32 2.05
C ASP A 6 26.75 32.58 2.82
N SER A 7 26.33 33.84 3.01
CA SER A 7 25.05 34.16 3.65
C SER A 7 23.84 33.71 2.83
N PHE A 8 23.88 33.87 1.49
CA PHE A 8 22.83 33.39 0.60
C PHE A 8 22.72 31.86 0.64
N LEU A 9 23.85 31.15 0.61
CA LEU A 9 23.88 29.69 0.68
C LEU A 9 23.31 29.17 2.01
N TRP A 10 23.66 29.79 3.14
CA TRP A 10 23.09 29.43 4.44
C TRP A 10 21.58 29.70 4.52
N ALA A 11 21.13 30.86 4.02
CA ALA A 11 19.71 31.17 3.95
C ALA A 11 18.95 30.17 3.07
N PHE A 12 19.52 29.79 1.93
CA PHE A 12 18.98 28.77 1.04
C PHE A 12 18.92 27.40 1.74
N LEU A 13 20.01 26.96 2.38
CA LEU A 13 20.03 25.67 3.08
C LEU A 13 18.98 25.58 4.20
N ILE A 14 18.81 26.64 5.00
CA ILE A 14 17.79 26.69 6.06
C ILE A 14 16.38 26.72 5.47
N LEU A 15 16.17 27.47 4.39
CA LEU A 15 14.88 27.56 3.72
C LEU A 15 14.45 26.21 3.14
N PHE A 16 15.39 25.43 2.60
CA PHE A 16 15.11 24.13 2.00
C PHE A 16 15.18 22.96 3.00
N SER A 17 15.86 23.09 4.14
CA SER A 17 15.99 21.98 5.10
C SER A 17 14.65 21.57 5.72
N VAL A 18 13.78 22.54 6.04
CA VAL A 18 12.49 22.25 6.66
C VAL A 18 11.56 21.47 5.70
N PRO A 19 11.35 21.91 4.44
CA PRO A 19 10.63 21.10 3.44
C PRO A 19 11.21 19.70 3.24
N THR A 20 12.54 19.56 3.17
CA THR A 20 13.18 18.24 2.96
C THR A 20 12.90 17.29 4.13
N LEU A 21 13.02 17.75 5.37
CA LEU A 21 12.70 16.93 6.55
C LEU A 21 11.22 16.52 6.58
N LEU A 22 10.32 17.43 6.21
CA LEU A 22 8.89 17.14 6.12
C LEU A 22 8.55 16.11 5.04
N ILE A 23 9.20 16.19 3.87
CA ILE A 23 9.05 15.21 2.80
C ILE A 23 9.47 13.82 3.29
N VAL A 24 10.66 13.71 3.91
CA VAL A 24 11.17 12.43 4.43
C VAL A 24 10.27 11.87 5.52
N ALA A 25 9.85 12.70 6.47
CA ALA A 25 8.97 12.28 7.57
C ALA A 25 7.60 11.80 7.05
N SER A 26 7.03 12.50 6.07
CA SER A 26 5.74 12.11 5.47
C SER A 26 5.83 10.85 4.62
N TRP A 27 7.01 10.52 4.07
CA TRP A 27 7.17 9.40 3.13
C TRP A 27 6.79 8.06 3.73
N ASN A 28 7.08 7.86 5.02
CA ASN A 28 6.82 6.63 5.77
C ASN A 28 5.46 6.64 6.50
N SER A 29 4.67 7.71 6.37
CA SER A 29 3.36 7.78 7.00
C SER A 29 2.35 6.85 6.33
N LEU A 30 1.57 6.16 7.16
CA LEU A 30 0.49 5.27 6.75
C LEU A 30 -0.88 5.93 6.91
N PRO A 31 -1.90 5.46 6.18
CA PRO A 31 -3.29 5.86 6.39
C PRO A 31 -3.69 5.80 7.87
N GLY A 32 -4.07 6.95 8.42
CA GLY A 32 -4.41 7.13 9.84
C GLY A 32 -3.32 7.83 10.67
N ASP A 33 -2.11 8.00 10.14
CA ASP A 33 -1.07 8.79 10.79
C ASP A 33 -1.30 10.29 10.60
N SER A 34 -0.86 11.10 11.58
CA SER A 34 -1.01 12.56 11.57
C SER A 34 -0.28 13.24 10.40
N LEU A 35 0.80 12.62 9.88
CA LEU A 35 1.57 13.13 8.75
C LEU A 35 1.06 12.62 7.38
N PHE A 36 0.08 11.72 7.35
CA PHE A 36 -0.46 11.21 6.10
C PHE A 36 -1.15 12.28 5.23
N PRO A 37 -1.91 13.24 5.79
CA PRO A 37 -2.45 14.36 5.02
C PRO A 37 -1.36 15.21 4.35
N LEU A 38 -0.20 15.35 5.00
CA LEU A 38 0.94 16.06 4.41
C LEU A 38 1.52 15.30 3.21
N LYS A 39 1.64 13.96 3.29
CA LYS A 39 2.02 13.10 2.17
C LYS A 39 1.08 13.29 0.99
N LEU A 40 -0.24 13.27 1.23
CA LEU A 40 -1.25 13.52 0.19
C LEU A 40 -1.12 14.92 -0.42
N GLY A 41 -0.89 15.95 0.40
CA GLY A 41 -0.70 17.32 -0.07
C GLY A 41 0.52 17.47 -0.98
N LEU A 42 1.65 16.84 -0.61
CA LEU A 42 2.85 16.81 -1.44
C LEU A 42 2.61 16.09 -2.77
N GLU A 43 1.94 14.94 -2.74
CA GLU A 43 1.62 14.19 -3.95
C GLU A 43 0.70 14.97 -4.90
N GLN A 44 -0.29 15.68 -4.36
CA GLN A 44 -1.19 16.55 -5.12
C GLN A 44 -0.42 17.74 -5.73
N SER A 45 0.53 18.33 -5.00
CA SER A 45 1.36 19.40 -5.53
C SER A 45 2.23 18.91 -6.70
N LEU A 46 2.79 17.70 -6.60
CA LEU A 46 3.55 17.09 -7.68
C LEU A 46 2.64 16.79 -8.88
N ALA A 47 1.44 16.25 -8.64
CA ALA A 47 0.44 16.01 -9.68
C ALA A 47 0.06 17.31 -10.41
N PHE A 48 -0.09 18.41 -9.69
CA PHE A 48 -0.34 19.72 -10.29
C PHE A 48 0.84 20.18 -11.19
N ILE A 49 2.08 20.02 -10.72
CA ILE A 49 3.28 20.40 -11.48
C ILE A 49 3.39 19.60 -12.79
N VAL A 50 3.08 18.30 -12.77
CA VAL A 50 3.17 17.44 -13.97
C VAL A 50 1.91 17.46 -14.83
N SER A 51 0.82 18.09 -14.36
CA SER A 51 -0.48 18.10 -15.05
C SER A 51 -0.46 18.60 -16.51
N PRO A 52 0.42 19.53 -16.95
CA PRO A 52 0.46 19.94 -18.35
C PRO A 52 0.92 18.82 -19.31
N SER A 53 1.61 17.80 -18.79
CA SER A 53 2.05 16.65 -19.57
C SER A 53 1.22 15.42 -19.22
N TYR A 54 0.32 15.03 -20.13
CA TYR A 54 -0.46 13.80 -19.99
C TYR A 54 0.44 12.57 -19.82
N ALA A 55 1.59 12.55 -20.50
CA ALA A 55 2.55 11.46 -20.37
C ALA A 55 3.09 11.35 -18.94
N ALA A 56 3.53 12.48 -18.36
CA ALA A 56 4.06 12.50 -17.00
C ALA A 56 2.96 12.25 -15.95
N SER A 57 1.78 12.85 -16.14
CA SER A 57 0.62 12.67 -15.25
C SER A 57 0.16 11.21 -15.23
N GLY A 58 -0.02 10.57 -16.39
CA GLY A 58 -0.43 9.17 -16.49
C GLY A 58 0.54 8.22 -15.78
N GLN A 59 1.84 8.37 -16.04
CA GLN A 59 2.88 7.58 -15.36
C GLN A 59 2.88 7.80 -13.85
N LEU A 60 2.74 9.05 -13.40
CA LEU A 60 2.70 9.39 -11.98
C LEU A 60 1.50 8.75 -11.28
N GLN A 61 0.31 8.80 -11.88
CA GLN A 61 -0.90 8.20 -11.29
C GLN A 61 -0.81 6.67 -11.18
N ILE A 62 -0.24 6.00 -12.19
CA ILE A 62 0.05 4.56 -12.12
C ILE A 62 1.00 4.28 -10.94
N LYS A 63 2.07 5.06 -10.78
CA LYS A 63 3.01 4.92 -9.65
C LYS A 63 2.38 5.22 -8.30
N TYR A 64 1.46 6.17 -8.22
CA TYR A 64 0.67 6.37 -7.01
C TYR A 64 -0.22 5.17 -6.70
N THR A 65 -0.76 4.48 -7.70
CA THR A 65 -1.53 3.25 -7.46
C THR A 65 -0.68 2.17 -6.80
N GLU A 66 0.52 1.90 -7.35
CA GLU A 66 1.48 0.95 -6.74
C GLU A 66 1.81 1.34 -5.29
N ARG A 67 2.07 2.63 -5.05
CA ARG A 67 2.37 3.15 -3.72
C ARG A 67 1.20 2.99 -2.74
N ARG A 68 -0.02 3.31 -3.18
CA ARG A 68 -1.23 3.16 -2.36
C ARG A 68 -1.53 1.71 -2.05
N PHE A 69 -1.19 0.81 -2.96
CA PHE A 69 -1.27 -0.62 -2.70
C PHE A 69 -0.27 -1.05 -1.61
N ALA A 70 0.99 -0.62 -1.68
CA ALA A 70 1.97 -0.91 -0.64
C ALA A 70 1.55 -0.34 0.73
N ASP A 71 1.02 0.88 0.76
CA ASP A 71 0.45 1.49 1.98
C ASP A 71 -0.72 0.65 2.54
N ALA A 72 -1.58 0.12 1.66
CA ALA A 72 -2.70 -0.74 2.05
C ALA A 72 -2.23 -2.08 2.61
N GLN A 73 -1.29 -2.76 1.96
CA GLN A 73 -0.70 -4.01 2.46
C GLN A 73 -0.10 -3.81 3.85
N ARG A 74 0.67 -2.73 4.04
CA ARG A 74 1.29 -2.42 5.32
C ARG A 74 0.25 -2.09 6.39
N SER A 75 -0.80 -1.34 6.05
CA SER A 75 -1.91 -1.04 6.97
C SER A 75 -2.67 -2.30 7.40
N LEU A 76 -2.86 -3.25 6.48
CA LEU A 76 -3.50 -4.54 6.76
C LEU A 76 -2.61 -5.45 7.63
N ALA A 77 -1.30 -5.48 7.35
CA ALA A 77 -0.35 -6.32 8.07
C ALA A 77 -0.03 -5.80 9.49
N GLU A 78 0.22 -4.50 9.64
CA GLU A 78 0.68 -3.93 10.91
C GLU A 78 -0.47 -3.53 11.84
N ARG A 79 -1.63 -3.14 11.29
CA ARG A 79 -2.71 -2.51 12.07
C ARG A 79 -4.08 -3.14 11.85
N HIS A 80 -4.19 -4.17 11.00
CA HIS A 80 -5.46 -4.72 10.54
C HIS A 80 -6.45 -3.63 10.05
N SER A 81 -5.91 -2.52 9.52
CA SER A 81 -6.67 -1.34 9.16
C SER A 81 -7.01 -1.38 7.67
N VAL A 82 -8.29 -1.18 7.36
CA VAL A 82 -8.81 -1.11 5.99
C VAL A 82 -8.70 0.31 5.39
N ALA A 83 -8.17 1.28 6.14
CA ALA A 83 -8.07 2.66 5.67
C ALA A 83 -7.25 2.78 4.37
N GLY A 84 -6.18 2.00 4.24
CA GLY A 84 -5.37 1.99 3.02
C GLY A 84 -6.10 1.46 1.79
N LEU A 85 -7.03 0.51 1.95
CA LEU A 85 -7.83 0.00 0.83
C LEU A 85 -8.71 1.10 0.21
N ARG A 86 -9.28 1.98 1.04
CA ARG A 86 -10.08 3.11 0.54
C ARG A 86 -9.27 4.10 -0.29
N PHE A 87 -8.04 4.39 0.13
CA PHE A 87 -7.15 5.26 -0.65
C PHE A 87 -6.67 4.59 -1.94
N LEU A 88 -6.46 3.26 -1.92
CA LEU A 88 -6.17 2.50 -3.13
C LEU A 88 -7.35 2.57 -4.12
N GLU A 89 -8.59 2.33 -3.68
CA GLU A 89 -9.77 2.43 -4.55
C GLU A 89 -9.91 3.82 -5.18
N GLN A 90 -9.75 4.88 -4.39
CA GLN A 90 -9.78 6.25 -4.90
C GLN A 90 -8.70 6.47 -5.96
N GLN A 91 -7.48 6.03 -5.69
CA GLN A 91 -6.37 6.13 -6.62
C GLN A 91 -6.62 5.33 -7.90
N VAL A 92 -7.30 4.17 -7.80
CA VAL A 92 -7.64 3.35 -8.96
C VAL A 92 -8.56 4.13 -9.91
N VAL A 93 -9.59 4.76 -9.37
CA VAL A 93 -10.53 5.60 -10.11
C VAL A 93 -9.85 6.86 -10.68
N THR A 94 -9.02 7.53 -9.89
CA THR A 94 -8.26 8.72 -10.35
C THR A 94 -7.31 8.38 -11.49
N THR A 95 -6.62 7.25 -11.42
CA THR A 95 -5.72 6.81 -12.49
C THR A 95 -6.50 6.47 -13.76
N LYS A 96 -7.60 5.73 -13.63
CA LYS A 96 -8.50 5.43 -14.76
C LYS A 96 -8.96 6.70 -15.48
N THR A 97 -9.53 7.65 -14.73
CA THR A 97 -10.02 8.91 -15.30
C THR A 97 -8.90 9.76 -15.91
N THR A 98 -7.67 9.67 -15.41
CA THR A 98 -6.51 10.35 -16.02
C THR A 98 -6.14 9.73 -17.36
N ILE A 99 -6.14 8.40 -17.46
CA ILE A 99 -5.88 7.66 -18.70
C ILE A 99 -6.96 7.93 -19.73
N GLU A 100 -8.23 7.94 -19.33
CA GLU A 100 -9.38 8.22 -20.21
C GLU A 100 -9.31 9.62 -20.84
N ARG A 101 -8.76 10.61 -20.12
CA ARG A 101 -8.61 12.00 -20.59
C ARG A 101 -7.42 12.21 -21.53
N ALA A 102 -6.57 11.21 -21.73
CA ALA A 102 -5.43 11.34 -22.65
C ALA A 102 -5.94 11.48 -24.10
N SER A 103 -5.57 12.59 -24.76
CA SER A 103 -5.98 12.86 -26.15
C SER A 103 -5.20 12.05 -27.18
N ASP A 104 -3.97 11.64 -26.86
CA ASP A 104 -3.14 10.82 -27.74
C ASP A 104 -3.51 9.34 -27.58
N THR A 105 -4.10 8.76 -28.64
CA THR A 105 -4.54 7.36 -28.68
C THR A 105 -3.39 6.38 -28.42
N LYS A 106 -2.19 6.63 -28.94
CA LYS A 106 -1.04 5.73 -28.77
C LYS A 106 -0.57 5.72 -27.31
N MET A 107 -0.47 6.90 -26.70
CA MET A 107 -0.11 7.02 -25.28
C MET A 107 -1.21 6.44 -24.38
N LYS A 108 -2.48 6.65 -24.74
CA LYS A 108 -3.63 6.07 -24.03
C LYS A 108 -3.54 4.55 -24.02
N THR A 109 -3.35 3.90 -25.17
CA THR A 109 -3.17 2.44 -25.26
C THR A 109 -2.02 1.97 -24.38
N GLN A 110 -0.85 2.62 -24.46
CA GLN A 110 0.31 2.25 -23.64
C GLN A 110 -0.01 2.34 -22.13
N PHE A 111 -0.72 3.39 -21.69
CA PHE A 111 -1.12 3.51 -20.29
C PHE A 111 -2.18 2.50 -19.88
N VAL A 112 -3.14 2.20 -20.74
CA VAL A 112 -4.14 1.15 -20.50
C VAL A 112 -3.46 -0.19 -20.29
N GLU A 113 -2.58 -0.61 -21.20
CA GLU A 113 -1.83 -1.87 -21.09
C GLU A 113 -1.01 -1.93 -19.79
N THR A 114 -0.20 -0.89 -19.54
CA THR A 114 0.65 -0.82 -18.34
C THR A 114 -0.19 -0.89 -17.07
N TYR A 115 -1.30 -0.14 -17.04
CA TYR A 115 -2.13 -0.05 -15.85
C TYR A 115 -2.95 -1.31 -15.61
N ILE A 116 -3.42 -1.99 -16.66
CA ILE A 116 -4.04 -3.32 -16.54
C ILE A 116 -3.05 -4.30 -15.90
N GLN A 117 -1.78 -4.31 -16.32
CA GLN A 117 -0.77 -5.16 -15.71
C GLN A 117 -0.58 -4.84 -14.23
N THR A 118 -0.42 -3.55 -13.89
CA THR A 118 -0.32 -3.11 -12.49
C THR A 118 -1.53 -3.57 -11.66
N LEU A 119 -2.74 -3.43 -12.19
CA LEU A 119 -3.97 -3.83 -11.50
C LEU A 119 -4.08 -5.34 -11.31
N GLN A 120 -3.59 -6.14 -12.26
CA GLN A 120 -3.51 -7.60 -12.12
C GLN A 120 -2.55 -8.00 -10.99
N ASP A 121 -1.37 -7.37 -10.93
CA ASP A 121 -0.39 -7.62 -9.88
C ASP A 121 -0.95 -7.26 -8.50
N VAL A 122 -1.62 -6.10 -8.40
CA VAL A 122 -2.30 -5.64 -7.18
C VAL A 122 -3.41 -6.63 -6.78
N SER A 123 -4.25 -7.07 -7.71
CA SER A 123 -5.35 -8.00 -7.44
C SER A 123 -4.83 -9.35 -6.91
N ALA A 124 -3.80 -9.90 -7.55
CA ALA A 124 -3.17 -11.15 -7.13
C ALA A 124 -2.59 -11.05 -5.72
N ALA A 125 -1.90 -9.95 -5.42
CA ALA A 125 -1.30 -9.73 -4.10
C ALA A 125 -2.35 -9.43 -3.01
N LEU A 126 -3.49 -8.81 -3.34
CA LEU A 126 -4.63 -8.69 -2.42
C LEU A 126 -5.24 -10.05 -2.08
N GLU A 127 -5.32 -10.99 -3.04
CA GLU A 127 -5.83 -12.32 -2.76
C GLU A 127 -4.90 -13.10 -1.81
N GLN A 128 -3.58 -12.96 -1.99
CA GLN A 128 -2.60 -13.53 -1.05
C GLN A 128 -2.75 -12.91 0.35
N GLN A 129 -2.98 -11.59 0.44
CA GLN A 129 -3.19 -10.91 1.71
C GLN A 129 -4.45 -11.40 2.42
N LYS A 130 -5.56 -11.57 1.67
CA LYS A 130 -6.83 -12.11 2.19
C LYS A 130 -6.67 -13.50 2.78
N GLN A 131 -5.92 -14.39 2.11
CA GLN A 131 -5.59 -15.72 2.63
C GLN A 131 -4.79 -15.62 3.93
N THR A 132 -3.76 -14.77 3.96
CA THR A 132 -2.92 -14.55 5.15
C THR A 132 -3.75 -14.07 6.36
N VAL A 133 -4.62 -13.08 6.16
CA VAL A 133 -5.49 -12.54 7.22
C VAL A 133 -6.49 -13.59 7.72
N THR A 134 -6.99 -14.45 6.83
CA THR A 134 -7.92 -15.53 7.19
C THR A 134 -7.24 -16.66 7.97
N SER A 135 -6.00 -17.02 7.61
CA SER A 135 -5.24 -18.09 8.29
C SER A 135 -4.70 -17.69 9.66
N VAL A 136 -4.27 -16.44 9.85
CA VAL A 136 -3.76 -15.95 11.15
C VAL A 136 -4.88 -15.85 12.20
N GLY A 137 -6.13 -15.60 11.76
CA GLY A 137 -7.30 -15.57 12.65
C GLY A 137 -7.66 -16.90 13.33
N THR A 138 -6.97 -18.01 13.01
CA THR A 138 -7.17 -19.33 13.62
C THR A 138 -6.16 -19.65 14.73
N GLN A 139 -5.08 -18.87 14.90
CA GLN A 139 -4.15 -19.06 16.00
C GLN A 139 -4.64 -18.30 17.24
N VAL A 140 -5.49 -18.96 18.02
CA VAL A 140 -5.71 -18.59 19.43
C VAL A 140 -4.34 -18.71 20.12
N PRO A 141 -3.76 -17.64 20.71
CA PRO A 141 -2.57 -17.79 21.53
C PRO A 141 -2.88 -18.82 22.62
N PRO A 142 -1.96 -19.76 22.95
CA PRO A 142 -2.18 -20.69 24.04
C PRO A 142 -2.52 -19.86 25.28
N GLN A 143 -3.75 -20.00 25.78
CA GLN A 143 -4.13 -19.43 27.06
C GLN A 143 -3.11 -19.92 28.06
N SER A 144 -2.35 -18.98 28.62
CA SER A 144 -1.54 -19.24 29.81
C SER A 144 -2.43 -19.97 30.83
N PRO A 145 -1.96 -21.06 31.45
CA PRO A 145 -2.77 -21.81 32.39
C PRO A 145 -3.33 -20.87 33.47
N PRO A 146 -4.56 -21.12 33.98
CA PRO A 146 -5.17 -20.28 34.98
C PRO A 146 -4.21 -20.10 36.15
N VAL A 147 -3.97 -18.83 36.50
CA VAL A 147 -3.20 -18.42 37.67
C VAL A 147 -3.81 -19.12 38.88
N GLY A 148 -3.11 -20.16 39.35
CA GLY A 148 -3.32 -20.69 40.68
C GLY A 148 -3.05 -19.57 41.67
N GLU A 149 -4.07 -19.30 42.47
CA GLU A 149 -4.07 -18.52 43.70
C GLU A 149 -2.71 -18.55 44.41
N ILE A 150 -1.93 -17.48 44.28
CA ILE A 150 -0.70 -17.30 45.07
C ILE A 150 -1.05 -16.41 46.25
N MET A 151 -0.92 -17.00 47.43
CA MET A 151 -1.13 -16.40 48.74
C MET A 151 -0.43 -15.05 48.87
N THR A 152 -1.13 -14.11 49.48
CA THR A 152 -0.65 -12.80 49.92
C THR A 152 0.55 -12.97 50.84
N VAL A 153 1.75 -12.62 50.38
CA VAL A 153 2.90 -12.39 51.27
C VAL A 153 3.05 -10.88 51.45
N VAL A 154 2.58 -10.43 52.61
CA VAL A 154 2.89 -9.12 53.17
C VAL A 154 4.38 -9.10 53.52
N ASN A 155 5.14 -8.12 53.01
CA ASN A 155 6.32 -7.67 53.74
C ASN A 155 6.63 -6.18 53.44
N PRO A 156 7.15 -5.43 54.42
CA PRO A 156 7.01 -3.98 54.48
C PRO A 156 8.16 -3.21 53.82
N MET A 157 7.82 -1.97 53.47
CA MET A 157 8.70 -0.84 53.15
C MET A 157 9.78 -0.62 54.22
N PRO A 158 11.01 -0.22 53.83
CA PRO A 158 11.47 1.12 54.24
C PRO A 158 12.38 1.86 53.23
N THR A 159 12.10 3.17 53.12
CA THR A 159 13.00 4.35 53.08
C THR A 159 14.12 4.51 52.02
N THR A 160 14.02 5.63 51.30
CA THR A 160 15.01 6.35 50.44
C THR A 160 16.19 6.94 51.25
N PRO A 161 17.16 7.71 50.68
CA PRO A 161 17.95 7.64 49.44
C PRO A 161 19.48 7.55 49.71
N ALA A 162 20.29 7.07 48.76
CA ALA A 162 21.72 7.41 48.74
C ALA A 162 22.30 7.51 47.33
N LYS A 163 23.18 8.48 47.20
CA LYS A 163 23.84 9.06 46.04
C LYS A 163 25.25 8.42 45.88
N VAL A 164 25.80 8.51 44.67
CA VAL A 164 27.25 8.54 44.31
C VAL A 164 27.93 7.23 43.81
N MET A 165 28.48 7.39 42.60
CA MET A 165 29.66 6.80 41.93
C MET A 165 29.66 5.40 41.29
N ALA A 166 29.79 5.47 39.95
CA ALA A 166 30.84 4.84 39.13
C ALA A 166 31.75 3.79 39.78
N ASN A 167 31.72 2.56 39.25
CA ASN A 167 32.82 1.98 38.47
C ASN A 167 32.55 0.50 38.12
N LYS A 168 33.26 0.07 37.06
CA LYS A 168 33.80 -1.28 36.84
C LYS A 168 32.94 -2.38 36.19
N LEU A 169 33.25 -2.53 34.90
CA LEU A 169 33.47 -3.75 34.13
C LEU A 169 33.99 -4.97 34.94
N LEU A 170 33.30 -6.11 34.85
CA LEU A 170 33.71 -7.54 34.97
C LEU A 170 32.40 -8.36 35.07
N GLU A 171 31.95 -9.07 34.02
CA GLU A 171 32.35 -10.45 33.68
C GLU A 171 32.05 -11.45 34.81
N ASN A 172 30.85 -12.06 34.75
CA ASN A 172 30.54 -13.46 35.07
C ASN A 172 29.03 -13.64 35.29
N THR A 173 28.37 -14.37 34.39
CA THR A 173 27.07 -14.95 34.72
C THR A 173 27.00 -16.39 34.18
N PRO A 174 26.68 -17.38 35.03
CA PRO A 174 26.79 -18.80 34.73
C PRO A 174 25.73 -19.31 33.74
N SER A 175 26.15 -20.35 33.02
CA SER A 175 25.37 -21.17 32.10
C SER A 175 24.12 -21.77 32.79
N PRO A 176 22.91 -21.70 32.20
CA PRO A 176 21.73 -22.36 32.75
C PRO A 176 21.76 -23.87 32.51
N THR A 177 21.62 -24.64 33.59
CA THR A 177 21.38 -26.08 33.56
C THR A 177 20.02 -26.40 32.93
N LEU A 178 20.02 -27.13 31.82
CA LEU A 178 18.84 -27.70 31.17
C LEU A 178 18.36 -28.92 31.98
N VAL A 179 17.25 -28.78 32.69
CA VAL A 179 16.52 -29.92 33.28
C VAL A 179 15.55 -30.45 32.23
N ILE A 180 15.91 -31.55 31.58
CA ILE A 180 15.03 -32.27 30.65
C ILE A 180 14.04 -33.09 31.50
N ALA A 181 12.84 -32.56 31.71
CA ALA A 181 11.70 -33.37 32.13
C ALA A 181 11.00 -33.88 30.86
N THR A 182 10.94 -35.21 30.70
CA THR A 182 10.24 -35.88 29.61
C THR A 182 8.74 -35.94 29.95
N PRO A 183 7.83 -35.22 29.26
CA PRO A 183 6.40 -35.40 29.48
C PRO A 183 5.87 -36.59 28.67
N THR A 184 5.23 -37.51 29.39
CA THR A 184 4.42 -38.61 28.86
C THR A 184 3.29 -38.08 27.96
N PRO A 185 3.10 -38.61 26.72
CA PRO A 185 2.01 -38.17 25.86
C PRO A 185 0.70 -38.83 26.30
N ILE A 186 -0.18 -38.08 26.96
CA ILE A 186 -1.59 -38.44 27.09
C ILE A 186 -2.29 -38.01 25.80
N ALA A 187 -2.64 -39.00 24.98
CA ALA A 187 -3.47 -38.80 23.79
C ALA A 187 -4.88 -38.35 24.20
N LYS A 188 -5.09 -37.03 24.29
CA LYS A 188 -6.43 -36.43 24.29
C LYS A 188 -6.85 -36.20 22.85
N ALA A 189 -7.94 -36.86 22.45
CA ALA A 189 -8.62 -36.61 21.19
C ALA A 189 -8.94 -35.10 21.08
N GLN A 190 -8.31 -34.43 20.13
CA GLN A 190 -8.67 -33.07 19.76
C GLN A 190 -10.00 -33.14 19.01
N VAL A 191 -11.06 -32.72 19.69
CA VAL A 191 -12.31 -32.35 19.02
C VAL A 191 -11.98 -31.12 18.17
N LEU A 192 -12.14 -31.26 16.86
CA LEU A 192 -11.96 -30.18 15.88
C LEU A 192 -13.10 -29.17 16.04
N THR A 193 -13.06 -28.36 17.11
CA THR A 193 -13.99 -27.26 17.30
C THR A 193 -13.57 -26.13 16.36
N THR A 194 -14.32 -25.92 15.28
CA THR A 194 -14.20 -24.74 14.43
C THR A 194 -14.54 -23.51 15.25
N ALA A 195 -13.53 -22.86 15.82
CA ALA A 195 -13.71 -21.60 16.51
C ALA A 195 -14.29 -20.55 15.55
N PRO A 196 -15.25 -19.73 15.99
CA PRO A 196 -15.82 -18.67 15.17
C PRO A 196 -14.72 -17.67 14.79
N VAL A 197 -14.57 -17.42 13.48
CA VAL A 197 -13.70 -16.36 12.94
C VAL A 197 -14.08 -15.04 13.59
N SER A 198 -13.10 -14.32 14.16
CA SER A 198 -13.34 -13.00 14.77
C SER A 198 -14.07 -12.08 13.77
N PRO A 199 -15.14 -11.37 14.18
CA PRO A 199 -15.90 -10.45 13.32
C PRO A 199 -15.01 -9.44 12.57
N GLN A 200 -13.87 -9.08 13.17
CA GLN A 200 -12.91 -8.14 12.59
C GLN A 200 -12.18 -8.74 11.36
N VAL A 201 -11.83 -10.02 11.40
CA VAL A 201 -11.18 -10.73 10.27
C VAL A 201 -12.16 -10.86 9.10
N ALA A 202 -13.42 -11.18 9.38
CA ALA A 202 -14.47 -11.25 8.36
C ALA A 202 -14.72 -9.88 7.70
N PHE A 203 -14.72 -8.79 8.48
CA PHE A 203 -14.84 -7.44 7.94
C PHE A 203 -13.66 -7.05 7.04
N VAL A 204 -12.42 -7.35 7.45
CA VAL A 204 -11.22 -7.06 6.63
C VAL A 204 -11.27 -7.84 5.31
N ALA A 205 -11.59 -9.14 5.35
CA ALA A 205 -11.72 -9.96 4.15
C ALA A 205 -12.81 -9.44 3.20
N LEU A 206 -13.94 -8.95 3.74
CA LEU A 206 -15.00 -8.33 2.96
C LEU A 206 -14.54 -7.04 2.26
N GLN A 207 -13.76 -6.20 2.96
CA GLN A 207 -13.21 -4.97 2.37
C GLN A 207 -12.19 -5.28 1.26
N ILE A 208 -11.31 -6.29 1.46
CA ILE A 208 -10.39 -6.73 0.41
C ILE A 208 -11.17 -7.21 -0.83
N ALA A 209 -12.22 -8.01 -0.65
CA ALA A 209 -13.04 -8.49 -1.74
C ALA A 209 -13.78 -7.34 -2.48
N ALA A 210 -14.24 -6.33 -1.76
CA ALA A 210 -14.86 -5.14 -2.37
C ALA A 210 -13.84 -4.37 -3.23
N THR A 211 -12.63 -4.15 -2.73
CA THR A 211 -11.56 -3.49 -3.49
C THR A 211 -11.15 -4.29 -4.72
N GLN A 212 -11.04 -5.63 -4.61
CA GLN A 212 -10.78 -6.50 -5.76
C GLN A 212 -11.85 -6.36 -6.84
N LYS A 213 -13.13 -6.34 -6.44
CA LYS A 213 -14.24 -6.15 -7.39
C LYS A 213 -14.13 -4.83 -8.15
N THR A 214 -13.76 -3.74 -7.47
CA THR A 214 -13.51 -2.44 -8.11
C THR A 214 -12.36 -2.50 -9.11
N ILE A 215 -11.28 -3.21 -8.77
CA ILE A 215 -10.13 -3.42 -9.65
C ILE A 215 -10.53 -4.24 -10.89
N GLU A 216 -11.25 -5.34 -10.71
CA GLU A 216 -11.73 -6.19 -11.80
C GLU A 216 -12.67 -5.43 -12.74
N GLN A 217 -13.59 -4.64 -12.19
CA GLN A 217 -14.46 -3.77 -12.98
C GLN A 217 -13.64 -2.74 -13.77
N THR A 218 -12.64 -2.13 -13.15
CA THR A 218 -11.76 -1.16 -13.82
C THR A 218 -10.98 -1.80 -14.96
N ILE A 219 -10.42 -3.00 -14.76
CA ILE A 219 -9.73 -3.76 -15.81
C ILE A 219 -10.68 -4.04 -16.97
N LYS A 220 -11.91 -4.49 -16.67
CA LYS A 220 -12.91 -4.80 -17.70
C LYS A 220 -13.26 -3.55 -18.52
N GLU A 221 -13.55 -2.44 -17.86
CA GLU A 221 -13.89 -1.17 -18.53
C GLU A 221 -12.74 -0.69 -19.42
N LEU A 222 -11.50 -0.75 -18.93
CA LEU A 222 -10.31 -0.36 -19.70
C LEU A 222 -10.10 -1.23 -20.95
N LYS A 223 -10.32 -2.55 -20.85
CA LYS A 223 -10.24 -3.46 -22.00
C LYS A 223 -11.33 -3.21 -23.03
N GLU A 224 -12.55 -2.94 -22.59
CA GLU A 224 -13.66 -2.61 -23.49
C GLU A 224 -13.40 -1.31 -24.25
N ASP A 225 -12.83 -0.29 -23.58
CA ASP A 225 -12.48 0.98 -24.20
C ASP A 225 -11.29 0.85 -25.17
N GLU A 226 -10.32 -0.01 -24.86
CA GLU A 226 -9.23 -0.36 -25.77
C GLU A 226 -9.74 -1.02 -27.06
N GLU A 227 -10.63 -2.01 -26.94
CA GLU A 227 -11.22 -2.70 -28.09
C GLU A 227 -12.06 -1.75 -28.97
N LYS A 228 -12.80 -0.82 -28.35
CA LYS A 228 -13.55 0.23 -29.07
C LYS A 228 -12.61 1.14 -29.86
N ASN A 229 -11.55 1.64 -29.23
CA ASN A 229 -10.57 2.51 -29.92
C ASN A 229 -9.90 1.77 -31.08
N GLU A 230 -9.53 0.50 -30.92
CA GLU A 230 -8.91 -0.28 -31.99
C GLU A 230 -9.85 -0.46 -33.20
N LYS A 231 -11.15 -0.68 -32.94
CA LYS A 231 -12.17 -0.76 -34.00
C LYS A 231 -12.38 0.56 -34.72
N GLU A 232 -12.36 1.68 -33.99
CA GLU A 232 -12.50 3.03 -34.56
C GLU A 232 -11.33 3.38 -35.48
N VAL A 233 -10.09 3.16 -35.03
CA VAL A 233 -8.87 3.35 -35.85
C VAL A 233 -8.91 2.48 -37.11
N LYS A 234 -9.36 1.22 -36.99
CA LYS A 234 -9.50 0.32 -38.15
C LYS A 234 -10.57 0.77 -39.15
N ARG A 235 -11.60 1.51 -38.73
CA ARG A 235 -12.63 2.07 -39.60
C ARG A 235 -12.09 3.29 -40.36
N GLU A 236 -11.45 4.22 -39.64
CA GLU A 236 -10.85 5.42 -40.24
C GLU A 236 -9.80 5.09 -41.31
N ILE A 237 -9.04 3.99 -41.16
CA ILE A 237 -8.05 3.59 -42.18
C ILE A 237 -8.71 2.98 -43.44
N LYS A 238 -9.87 2.33 -43.30
CA LYS A 238 -10.54 1.63 -44.42
C LYS A 238 -11.41 2.55 -45.28
N GLU A 239 -11.97 3.60 -44.70
CA GLU A 239 -12.89 4.53 -45.38
C GLU A 239 -12.24 5.37 -46.51
N PRO A 240 -11.07 6.02 -46.34
CA PRO A 240 -10.47 6.85 -47.38
C PRO A 240 -9.99 6.04 -48.58
N ARG A 241 -9.64 4.75 -48.39
CA ARG A 241 -9.21 3.87 -49.47
C ARG A 241 -10.34 3.56 -50.45
N ASN A 242 -11.56 3.37 -49.94
CA ASN A 242 -12.72 3.08 -50.78
C ASN A 242 -13.21 4.31 -51.54
N GLU A 243 -13.12 5.52 -50.97
CA GLU A 243 -13.50 6.75 -51.69
C GLU A 243 -12.49 7.12 -52.78
N GLN A 244 -11.20 6.93 -52.53
CA GLN A 244 -10.15 7.21 -53.51
C GLN A 244 -10.19 6.23 -54.68
N GLU A 245 -10.44 4.94 -54.42
CA GLU A 245 -10.61 3.92 -55.48
C GLU A 245 -11.87 4.18 -56.32
N LYS A 246 -12.96 4.68 -55.71
CA LYS A 246 -14.17 5.09 -56.44
C LYS A 246 -13.91 6.30 -57.35
N SER A 247 -13.19 7.31 -56.85
CA SER A 247 -12.83 8.50 -57.61
C SER A 247 -11.95 8.19 -58.82
N ASP A 248 -10.94 7.33 -58.65
CA ASP A 248 -10.05 6.93 -59.75
C ASP A 248 -10.75 6.07 -60.80
N THR A 249 -11.75 5.28 -60.39
CA THR A 249 -12.58 4.49 -61.32
C THR A 249 -13.54 5.37 -62.13
N GLU A 250 -14.04 6.45 -61.55
CA GLU A 250 -14.93 7.40 -62.23
C GLU A 250 -14.19 8.27 -63.24
N ARG A 251 -12.93 8.64 -62.98
CA ARG A 251 -12.08 9.41 -63.92
C ARG A 251 -11.62 8.63 -65.17
N ARG A 252 -11.77 7.31 -65.19
CA ARG A 252 -11.37 6.44 -66.32
C ARG A 252 -12.51 6.12 -67.29
N LYS A 253 -13.73 6.55 -67.01
CA LYS A 253 -14.89 6.44 -67.91
C LYS A 253 -15.12 7.75 -68.64
#